data_AF-A0A955VTN7-F1
#
_entry.id   AF-A0A955VTN7-F1
#
_cell.length_a   1.000
_cell.length_b   1.000
_cell.length_c   1.000
_cell.angle_alpha   90.00
_cell.angle_beta   90.00
_cell.angle_gamma   90.00
#
_symmetry.space_group_name_H-M   'P 1'
#
loop_
_entity.id
_entity.type
_entity.pdbx_description
1 polymer ?
#
loop_
_entity_poly.entity_id
_entity_poly.type
_entity_poly.pdbx_seq_one_letter_code
_entity_poly.pdbx_strand_id
1 'polypeptide(L)'
;MQRLTTLWILLAATPAFAEGGEGGGWSNVIFHAINLALLLFVIVRFAGAKVKVGLEDKASKVTHDIDEAQKLHAAARARLDEYEQRMAGLDAEIAELKAQYHAQGVAERDKLIAEATAEAARIRKEAERSAELEFTRLSARLEAEVVDRAMDAAEQAIREKLTPADQRRLIADYLTRLEETTRS
;
A
#
# COMPACT_ATOMS: atom_id res chain seq x y z
N MET A 1 57.64 -1.39 29.97
CA MET A 1 58.82 -2.13 30.46
C MET A 1 59.79 -1.29 31.30
N GLN A 2 59.93 0.03 31.08
CA GLN A 2 60.85 0.89 31.85
C GLN A 2 60.58 1.04 33.37
N ARG A 3 59.39 0.71 33.89
CA ARG A 3 59.04 0.89 35.31
C ARG A 3 59.42 -0.29 36.22
N LEU A 4 59.45 -1.50 35.65
CA LEU A 4 59.97 -2.68 36.35
C LEU A 4 61.48 -2.59 36.47
N THR A 5 62.16 -2.06 35.45
CA THR A 5 63.61 -1.84 35.49
C THR A 5 64.02 -0.78 36.50
N THR A 6 63.25 0.31 36.69
CA THR A 6 63.55 1.31 37.73
C THR A 6 63.36 0.78 39.15
N LEU A 7 62.39 -0.12 39.36
CA LEU A 7 62.18 -0.77 40.66
C LEU A 7 63.29 -1.79 40.97
N TRP A 8 63.76 -2.50 39.93
CA TRP A 8 64.92 -3.41 40.04
C TRP A 8 66.23 -2.66 40.25
N ILE A 9 66.44 -1.52 39.59
CA ILE A 9 67.65 -0.70 39.75
C ILE A 9 67.71 -0.07 41.16
N LEU A 10 66.57 0.31 41.74
CA LEU A 10 66.52 0.81 43.12
C LEU A 10 66.77 -0.31 44.15
N LEU A 11 66.36 -1.55 43.86
CA LEU A 11 66.55 -2.72 44.72
C LEU A 11 67.96 -3.34 44.58
N ALA A 12 68.58 -3.21 43.40
CA ALA A 12 69.92 -3.72 43.09
C ALA A 12 71.05 -2.73 43.41
N ALA A 13 70.76 -1.47 43.75
CA ALA A 13 71.76 -0.47 44.11
C ALA A 13 72.31 -0.59 45.55
N THR A 14 72.04 -1.67 46.27
CA THR A 14 72.75 -1.99 47.54
C THR A 14 73.19 -3.45 47.56
N PRO A 15 74.36 -3.74 46.97
CA PRO A 15 75.33 -4.53 47.71
C PRO A 15 76.77 -3.97 47.57
N ALA A 16 76.94 -2.65 47.63
CA ALA A 16 78.27 -2.01 47.48
C ALA A 16 78.64 -0.95 48.53
N PHE A 17 77.82 -0.77 49.58
CA PHE A 17 78.24 -0.12 50.84
C PHE A 17 77.99 -1.10 52.00
N ALA A 18 78.54 -2.30 51.86
CA ALA A 18 78.58 -3.32 52.91
C ALA A 18 80.01 -3.86 53.09
N GLU A 19 81.02 -3.04 52.78
CA GLU A 19 82.40 -3.32 53.09
C GLU A 19 82.98 -2.11 53.82
N GLY A 20 83.23 -2.27 55.13
CA GLY A 20 83.89 -1.28 55.97
C GLY A 20 83.08 -0.85 57.19
N GLY A 21 83.15 -1.63 58.27
CA GLY A 21 82.86 -1.14 59.62
C GLY A 21 82.17 -2.14 60.54
N GLU A 22 82.97 -2.96 61.24
CA GLU A 22 82.55 -3.57 62.50
C GLU A 22 82.09 -2.46 63.46
N GLY A 23 80.77 -2.39 63.66
CA GLY A 23 80.15 -1.44 64.58
C GLY A 23 78.76 -1.94 64.93
N GLY A 24 78.67 -2.85 65.90
CA GLY A 24 77.40 -3.20 66.53
C GLY A 24 76.83 -1.94 67.19
N GLY A 25 75.89 -1.28 66.52
CA GLY A 25 75.38 0.01 66.94
C GLY A 25 74.08 0.36 66.25
N TRP A 26 73.27 1.14 66.96
CA TRP A 26 71.94 1.59 66.54
C TRP A 26 71.94 2.29 65.16
N SER A 27 73.09 2.74 64.65
CA SER A 27 73.26 3.39 63.34
C SER A 27 72.87 2.51 62.14
N ASN A 28 73.20 1.22 62.15
CA ASN A 28 72.90 0.35 61.00
C ASN A 28 71.39 0.05 60.90
N VAL A 29 70.73 -0.12 62.05
CA VAL A 29 69.27 -0.26 62.15
C VAL A 29 68.56 1.02 61.68
N ILE A 30 69.09 2.19 62.03
CA ILE A 30 68.56 3.49 61.58
C ILE A 30 68.70 3.64 60.05
N PHE A 31 69.83 3.26 59.47
CA PHE A 31 70.03 3.34 58.02
C PHE A 31 69.07 2.42 57.24
N HIS A 32 68.88 1.18 57.71
CA HIS A 32 67.91 0.25 57.13
C HIS A 32 66.46 0.73 57.32
N ALA A 33 66.12 1.31 58.47
CA ALA A 33 64.82 1.91 58.71
C ALA A 33 64.53 3.09 57.77
N ILE A 34 65.51 3.96 57.51
CA ILE A 34 65.38 5.07 56.57
C ILE A 34 65.21 4.56 55.14
N ASN A 35 65.97 3.54 54.72
CA ASN A 35 65.84 2.93 53.40
C ASN A 35 64.45 2.28 53.22
N LEU A 36 63.98 1.52 54.21
CA LEU A 36 62.64 0.94 54.21
C LEU A 36 61.55 2.03 54.15
N ALA A 37 61.69 3.11 54.92
CA ALA A 37 60.77 4.24 54.89
C ALA A 37 60.74 4.93 53.51
N LEU A 38 61.90 5.10 52.88
CA LEU A 38 62.02 5.66 51.53
C LEU A 38 61.33 4.75 50.50
N LEU A 39 61.56 3.43 50.57
CA LEU A 39 60.92 2.45 49.70
C LEU A 39 59.40 2.45 49.87
N LEU A 40 58.91 2.43 51.12
CA LEU A 40 57.48 2.50 51.42
C LEU A 40 56.87 3.82 50.90
N PHE A 41 57.57 4.94 51.04
CA PHE A 41 57.12 6.22 50.52
C PHE A 41 56.96 6.19 49.00
N VAL A 42 57.95 5.65 48.27
CA VAL A 42 57.87 5.51 46.80
C VAL A 42 56.74 4.57 46.39
N ILE A 43 56.58 3.43 47.08
CA ILE A 43 55.50 2.45 46.79
C ILE A 43 54.14 3.08 47.04
N VAL A 44 53.89 3.68 48.20
CA VAL A 44 52.58 4.29 48.52
C VAL A 44 52.26 5.43 47.54
N ARG A 45 53.26 6.24 47.17
CA ARG A 45 53.07 7.38 46.27
C ARG A 45 52.76 6.97 44.82
N PHE A 46 53.33 5.86 44.34
CA PHE A 46 53.11 5.39 42.96
C PHE A 46 52.01 4.33 42.87
N ALA A 47 52.04 3.30 43.73
CA ALA A 47 51.04 2.23 43.74
C ALA A 47 49.69 2.73 44.25
N GLY A 48 49.65 3.58 45.29
CA GLY A 48 48.41 4.16 45.80
C GLY A 48 47.65 4.96 44.74
N ALA A 49 48.35 5.78 43.95
CA ALA A 49 47.75 6.52 42.85
C ALA A 49 47.21 5.59 41.74
N LYS A 50 47.92 4.49 41.42
CA LYS A 50 47.49 3.54 40.39
C LYS A 50 46.32 2.67 40.82
N VAL A 51 46.30 2.23 42.08
CA VAL A 51 45.21 1.45 42.65
C VAL A 51 43.94 2.30 42.72
N LYS A 52 44.04 3.56 43.18
CA LYS A 52 42.90 4.48 43.24
C LYS A 52 42.26 4.69 41.85
N VAL A 53 43.07 4.99 40.83
CA VAL A 53 42.57 5.16 39.45
C VAL A 53 41.93 3.87 38.92
N GLY A 54 42.50 2.69 39.20
CA GLY A 54 41.93 1.42 38.76
C GLY A 54 40.58 1.08 39.41
N LEU A 55 40.37 1.47 40.68
CA LEU A 55 39.08 1.33 41.35
C LEU A 55 38.06 2.36 40.84
N GLU A 56 38.48 3.61 40.64
CA GLU A 56 37.64 4.68 40.09
C GLU A 56 37.17 4.33 38.66
N ASP A 57 38.06 3.80 37.81
CA ASP A 57 37.70 3.34 36.45
C ASP A 57 36.69 2.19 36.48
N LYS A 58 36.85 1.23 37.40
CA LYS A 58 35.90 0.13 37.56
C LYS A 58 34.54 0.60 38.07
N ALA A 59 34.53 1.48 39.08
CA ALA A 59 33.30 2.06 39.61
C ALA A 59 32.57 2.90 38.55
N SER A 60 33.32 3.68 37.77
CA SER A 60 32.79 4.47 36.65
C SER A 60 32.20 3.58 35.57
N LYS A 61 32.90 2.51 35.16
CA LYS A 61 32.37 1.53 34.18
C LYS A 61 31.10 0.86 34.64
N VAL A 62 31.05 0.37 35.89
CA VAL A 62 29.83 -0.25 36.42
C VAL A 62 28.68 0.74 36.47
N THR A 63 28.93 1.98 36.87
CA THR A 63 27.91 3.03 36.90
C THR A 63 27.41 3.35 35.49
N HIS A 64 28.31 3.46 34.53
CA HIS A 64 27.99 3.69 33.12
C HIS A 64 27.17 2.52 32.54
N ASP A 65 27.56 1.28 32.79
CA ASP A 65 26.86 0.10 32.28
C ASP A 65 25.46 -0.03 32.88
N ILE A 66 25.30 0.34 34.17
CA ILE A 66 23.98 0.40 34.81
C ILE A 66 23.11 1.50 34.20
N ASP A 67 23.66 2.70 33.96
CA ASP A 67 22.94 3.81 33.35
C ASP A 67 22.51 3.48 31.91
N GLU A 68 23.40 2.90 31.11
CA GLU A 68 23.09 2.40 29.76
C GLU A 68 22.01 1.31 29.79
N ALA A 69 22.11 0.34 30.71
CA ALA A 69 21.10 -0.70 30.86
C ALA A 69 19.73 -0.12 31.25
N GLN A 70 19.71 0.87 32.14
CA GLN A 70 18.48 1.57 32.52
C GLN A 70 17.88 2.35 31.36
N LYS A 71 18.70 3.07 30.58
CA LYS A 71 18.27 3.78 29.37
C LYS A 71 17.70 2.83 28.33
N LEU A 72 18.39 1.73 28.06
CA LEU A 72 17.94 0.73 27.08
C LEU A 72 16.61 0.10 27.52
N HIS A 73 16.48 -0.24 28.80
CA HIS A 73 15.25 -0.80 29.34
C HIS A 73 14.09 0.21 29.33
N ALA A 74 14.35 1.48 29.65
CA ALA A 74 13.35 2.54 29.53
C ALA A 74 12.91 2.76 28.08
N ALA A 75 13.86 2.77 27.14
CA ALA A 75 13.55 2.87 25.71
C ALA A 75 12.75 1.66 25.21
N ALA A 76 13.11 0.45 25.63
CA ALA A 76 12.37 -0.76 25.28
C ALA A 76 10.94 -0.75 25.82
N ARG A 77 10.74 -0.30 27.07
CA ARG A 77 9.39 -0.12 27.65
C ARG A 77 8.59 0.93 26.89
N ALA A 78 9.17 2.09 26.60
CA ALA A 78 8.49 3.13 25.83
C ALA A 78 8.06 2.63 24.44
N ARG A 79 8.89 1.81 23.78
CA ARG A 79 8.53 1.17 22.51
C ARG A 79 7.42 0.14 22.66
N LEU A 80 7.45 -0.67 23.72
CA LEU A 80 6.38 -1.63 24.01
C LEU A 80 5.05 -0.91 24.22
N ASP A 81 5.04 0.13 25.05
CA ASP A 81 3.83 0.94 25.31
C ASP A 81 3.30 1.58 24.02
N GLU A 82 4.18 2.11 23.15
CA GLU A 82 3.83 2.65 21.83
C GLU A 82 3.17 1.58 20.94
N TYR A 83 3.71 0.36 20.92
CA TYR A 83 3.14 -0.74 20.15
C TYR A 83 1.82 -1.25 20.73
N GLU A 84 1.71 -1.38 22.05
CA GLU A 84 0.48 -1.80 22.71
C GLU A 84 -0.65 -0.79 22.45
N GLN A 85 -0.37 0.52 22.53
CA GLN A 85 -1.34 1.56 22.19
C GLN A 85 -1.79 1.48 20.72
N ARG A 86 -0.84 1.28 19.80
CA ARG A 86 -1.17 1.09 18.38
C ARG A 86 -2.01 -0.15 18.14
N MET A 87 -1.68 -1.27 18.79
CA MET A 87 -2.42 -2.52 18.66
C MET A 87 -3.83 -2.40 19.24
N ALA A 88 -4.00 -1.68 20.36
CA ALA A 88 -5.31 -1.44 20.96
C ALA A 88 -6.25 -0.64 20.05
N GLY A 89 -5.71 0.30 19.26
CA GLY A 89 -6.47 1.07 18.27
C GLY A 89 -6.78 0.28 16.98
N LEU A 90 -5.91 -0.67 16.62
CA LEU A 90 -5.97 -1.36 15.34
C LEU A 90 -7.24 -2.19 15.17
N ASP A 91 -7.72 -2.87 16.21
CA ASP A 91 -8.96 -3.65 16.13
C ASP A 91 -10.20 -2.77 15.86
N ALA A 92 -10.24 -1.58 16.45
CA ALA A 92 -11.30 -0.61 16.21
C ALA A 92 -11.22 -0.05 14.78
N GLU A 93 -10.03 0.31 14.31
CA GLU A 93 -9.81 0.74 12.92
C GLU A 93 -10.20 -0.35 11.91
N ILE A 94 -9.85 -1.62 12.17
CA ILE A 94 -10.24 -2.74 11.32
C ILE A 94 -11.76 -2.92 11.32
N ALA A 95 -12.41 -2.82 12.48
CA ALA A 95 -13.86 -2.94 12.58
C ALA A 95 -14.56 -1.82 11.82
N GLU A 96 -14.09 -0.57 11.97
CA GLU A 96 -14.61 0.58 11.24
C GLU A 96 -14.40 0.41 9.72
N LEU A 97 -13.20 0.02 9.30
CA LEU A 97 -12.86 -0.20 7.90
C LEU A 97 -13.77 -1.28 7.28
N LYS A 98 -13.97 -2.41 7.98
CA LYS A 98 -14.89 -3.46 7.53
C LYS A 98 -16.33 -2.96 7.42
N ALA A 99 -16.81 -2.17 8.39
CA ALA A 99 -18.14 -1.58 8.34
C ALA A 99 -18.30 -0.62 7.14
N GLN A 100 -17.30 0.23 6.89
CA GLN A 100 -17.28 1.12 5.74
C GLN A 100 -17.29 0.35 4.41
N TYR A 101 -16.45 -0.68 4.26
CA TYR A 101 -16.43 -1.52 3.05
C TYR A 101 -17.75 -2.26 2.85
N HIS A 102 -18.37 -2.77 3.92
CA HIS A 102 -19.67 -3.42 3.82
C HIS A 102 -20.76 -2.43 3.38
N ALA A 103 -20.80 -1.23 3.96
CA ALA A 103 -21.76 -0.19 3.58
C ALA A 103 -21.57 0.25 2.12
N GLN A 104 -20.33 0.46 1.68
CA GLN A 104 -20.01 0.77 0.29
C GLN A 104 -20.40 -0.36 -0.66
N GLY A 105 -20.13 -1.61 -0.29
CA GLY A 105 -20.50 -2.78 -1.08
C GLY A 105 -22.02 -2.92 -1.26
N VAL A 106 -22.80 -2.67 -0.20
CA VAL A 106 -24.27 -2.67 -0.27
C VAL A 106 -24.78 -1.53 -1.16
N ALA A 107 -24.25 -0.31 -0.98
CA ALA A 107 -24.66 0.84 -1.79
C ALA A 107 -24.35 0.64 -3.28
N GLU A 108 -23.16 0.12 -3.61
CA GLU A 108 -22.77 -0.13 -5.00
C GLU A 108 -23.58 -1.28 -5.61
N ARG A 109 -23.87 -2.34 -4.84
CA ARG A 109 -24.76 -3.42 -5.28
C ARG A 109 -26.15 -2.88 -5.62
N ASP A 110 -26.72 -2.07 -4.73
CA ASP A 110 -28.08 -1.55 -4.92
C ASP A 110 -28.13 -0.59 -6.12
N LYS A 111 -27.10 0.23 -6.29
CA LYS A 111 -26.92 1.08 -7.48
C LYS A 111 -26.83 0.24 -8.76
N LEU A 112 -26.00 -0.81 -8.79
CA LEU A 112 -25.85 -1.68 -9.95
C LEU A 112 -27.17 -2.39 -10.31
N ILE A 113 -27.92 -2.85 -9.31
CA ILE A 113 -29.24 -3.45 -9.53
C ILE A 113 -30.22 -2.41 -10.09
N ALA A 114 -30.23 -1.18 -9.55
CA ALA A 114 -31.07 -0.10 -10.06
C ALA A 114 -30.73 0.26 -11.52
N GLU A 115 -29.44 0.37 -11.85
CA GLU A 115 -28.97 0.61 -13.22
C GLU A 115 -29.34 -0.53 -14.16
N ALA A 116 -29.12 -1.78 -13.74
CA ALA A 116 -29.45 -2.96 -14.55
C ALA A 116 -30.96 -3.08 -14.81
N THR A 117 -31.79 -2.79 -13.81
CA THR A 117 -33.25 -2.81 -13.98
C THR A 117 -33.76 -1.67 -14.87
N ALA A 118 -33.20 -0.47 -14.73
CA ALA A 118 -33.49 0.65 -15.62
C ALA A 118 -33.08 0.36 -17.08
N GLU A 119 -31.90 -0.22 -17.27
CA GLU A 119 -31.41 -0.61 -18.59
C GLU A 119 -32.26 -1.72 -19.21
N ALA A 120 -32.63 -2.75 -18.43
CA ALA A 120 -33.54 -3.80 -18.89
C ALA A 120 -34.91 -3.24 -19.32
N ALA A 121 -35.46 -2.29 -18.56
CA ALA A 121 -36.70 -1.61 -18.91
C ALA A 121 -36.55 -0.79 -20.21
N ARG A 122 -35.41 -0.11 -20.39
CA ARG A 122 -35.10 0.63 -21.62
C ARG A 122 -35.01 -0.29 -22.84
N ILE A 123 -34.29 -1.40 -22.72
CA ILE A 123 -34.17 -2.41 -23.79
C ILE A 123 -35.53 -2.96 -24.16
N ARG A 124 -36.36 -3.31 -23.16
CA ARG A 124 -37.72 -3.81 -23.40
C ARG A 124 -38.58 -2.80 -24.15
N LYS A 125 -38.58 -1.55 -23.71
CA LYS A 125 -39.34 -0.48 -24.38
C LYS A 125 -38.87 -0.26 -25.83
N GLU A 126 -37.57 -0.30 -26.06
CA GLU A 126 -37.00 -0.17 -27.40
C GLU A 126 -37.34 -1.37 -28.30
N ALA A 127 -37.36 -2.58 -27.75
CA ALA A 127 -37.79 -3.78 -28.45
C ALA A 127 -39.28 -3.73 -28.80
N GLU A 128 -40.14 -3.30 -27.87
CA GLU A 128 -41.58 -3.11 -28.11
C GLU A 128 -41.81 -2.07 -29.22
N ARG A 129 -41.13 -0.92 -29.14
CA ARG A 129 -41.19 0.13 -30.18
C ARG A 129 -40.72 -0.39 -31.55
N SER A 130 -39.64 -1.15 -31.58
CA SER A 130 -39.10 -1.72 -32.82
C SER A 130 -40.04 -2.76 -33.42
N ALA A 131 -40.64 -3.62 -32.58
CA ALA A 131 -41.62 -4.60 -33.02
C ALA A 131 -42.86 -3.94 -33.63
N GLU A 132 -43.38 -2.86 -33.04
CA GLU A 132 -44.53 -2.14 -33.57
C GLU A 132 -44.23 -1.44 -34.89
N LEU A 133 -43.03 -0.87 -35.04
CA LEU A 133 -42.57 -0.29 -36.30
C LEU A 133 -42.43 -1.36 -37.40
N GLU A 134 -41.83 -2.51 -37.08
CA GLU A 134 -41.70 -3.62 -38.02
C GLU A 134 -43.05 -4.22 -38.39
N PHE A 135 -43.98 -4.36 -37.44
CA PHE A 135 -45.34 -4.81 -37.71
C PHE A 135 -46.05 -3.87 -38.69
N THR A 136 -46.00 -2.56 -38.43
CA THR A 136 -46.61 -1.56 -39.31
C THR A 136 -46.01 -1.61 -40.72
N ARG A 137 -44.68 -1.75 -40.84
CA ARG A 137 -43.99 -1.89 -42.12
C ARG A 137 -44.39 -3.16 -42.88
N LEU A 138 -44.49 -4.28 -42.18
CA LEU A 138 -44.91 -5.56 -42.76
C LEU A 138 -46.36 -5.52 -43.21
N SER A 139 -47.26 -4.93 -42.42
CA SER A 139 -48.66 -4.74 -42.81
C SER A 139 -48.78 -3.90 -44.07
N ALA A 140 -48.11 -2.75 -44.14
CA ALA A 140 -48.11 -1.90 -45.33
C ALA A 140 -47.56 -2.62 -46.56
N ARG A 141 -46.51 -3.44 -46.38
CA ARG A 141 -45.93 -4.25 -47.47
C ARG A 141 -46.87 -5.35 -47.95
N LEU A 142 -47.56 -6.02 -47.02
CA LEU A 142 -48.57 -7.05 -47.34
C LEU A 142 -49.75 -6.43 -48.10
N GLU A 143 -50.24 -5.28 -47.67
CA GLU A 143 -51.31 -4.57 -48.38
C GLU A 143 -50.91 -4.21 -49.80
N ALA A 144 -49.70 -3.67 -49.99
CA ALA A 144 -49.17 -3.37 -51.32
C ALA A 144 -49.07 -4.63 -52.19
N GLU A 145 -48.56 -5.74 -51.64
CA GLU A 145 -48.45 -7.01 -52.38
C GLU A 145 -49.82 -7.59 -52.76
N VAL A 146 -50.83 -7.48 -51.89
CA VAL A 146 -52.20 -7.90 -52.20
C VAL A 146 -52.81 -7.04 -53.30
N VAL A 147 -52.60 -5.72 -53.26
CA VAL A 147 -53.08 -4.80 -54.31
C VAL A 147 -52.44 -5.14 -55.64
N ASP A 148 -51.11 -5.32 -55.68
CA ASP A 148 -50.39 -5.70 -56.90
C ASP A 148 -50.92 -7.01 -57.49
N ARG A 149 -51.09 -8.05 -56.65
CA ARG A 149 -51.65 -9.34 -57.09
C ARG A 149 -53.08 -9.23 -57.59
N ALA A 150 -53.90 -8.37 -56.99
CA ALA A 150 -55.27 -8.12 -57.44
C ALA A 150 -55.29 -7.38 -58.78
N MET A 151 -54.37 -6.42 -58.99
CA MET A 151 -54.21 -5.73 -60.27
C MET A 151 -53.76 -6.70 -61.37
N ASP A 152 -52.78 -7.55 -61.09
CA ASP A 152 -52.32 -8.60 -62.02
C ASP A 152 -53.47 -9.54 -62.42
N ALA A 153 -54.26 -10.00 -61.45
CA ALA A 153 -55.41 -10.87 -61.70
C ALA A 153 -56.52 -10.16 -62.50
N ALA A 154 -56.79 -8.88 -62.20
CA ALA A 154 -57.75 -8.08 -62.94
C ALA A 154 -57.28 -7.84 -64.39
N GLU A 155 -55.99 -7.55 -64.59
CA GLU A 155 -55.39 -7.41 -65.91
C GLU A 155 -55.53 -8.71 -66.73
N GLN A 156 -55.22 -9.84 -66.11
CA GLN A 156 -55.34 -11.16 -66.75
C GLN A 156 -56.80 -11.47 -67.11
N ALA A 157 -57.74 -11.22 -66.21
CA ALA A 157 -59.17 -11.41 -66.47
C ALA A 157 -59.71 -10.49 -67.59
N ILE A 158 -59.24 -9.24 -67.65
CA ILE A 158 -59.58 -8.31 -68.74
C ILE A 158 -59.02 -8.82 -70.06
N ARG A 159 -57.74 -9.24 -70.10
CA ARG A 159 -57.10 -9.80 -71.31
C ARG A 159 -57.85 -11.04 -71.83
N GLU A 160 -58.32 -11.92 -70.96
CA GLU A 160 -59.07 -13.12 -71.34
C GLU A 160 -60.49 -12.83 -71.85
N LYS A 161 -61.15 -11.77 -71.36
CA LYS A 161 -62.54 -11.44 -71.72
C LYS A 161 -62.69 -10.34 -72.77
N LEU A 162 -61.59 -9.75 -73.25
CA LEU A 162 -61.63 -8.63 -74.18
C LEU A 162 -62.14 -9.07 -75.57
N THR A 163 -63.23 -8.48 -76.03
CA THR A 163 -63.77 -8.74 -77.38
C THR A 163 -63.38 -7.63 -78.38
N PRO A 164 -63.39 -7.89 -79.70
CA PRO A 164 -63.10 -6.88 -80.72
C PRO A 164 -64.08 -5.68 -80.70
N ALA A 165 -65.28 -5.85 -80.15
CA ALA A 165 -66.25 -4.77 -79.98
C ALA A 165 -65.87 -3.84 -78.80
N ASP A 166 -65.37 -4.40 -77.70
CA ASP A 166 -64.90 -3.63 -76.54
C ASP A 166 -63.67 -2.78 -76.87
N GLN A 167 -62.74 -3.30 -77.67
CA GLN A 167 -61.60 -2.53 -78.17
C GLN A 167 -62.03 -1.29 -78.97
N ARG A 168 -63.03 -1.43 -79.85
CA ARG A 168 -63.57 -0.29 -80.63
C ARG A 168 -64.25 0.74 -79.72
N ARG A 169 -64.99 0.29 -78.70
CA ARG A 169 -65.65 1.16 -77.71
C ARG A 169 -64.63 1.94 -76.87
N LEU A 170 -63.56 1.29 -76.42
CA LEU A 170 -62.48 1.92 -75.65
C LEU A 170 -61.75 3.00 -76.46
N ILE A 171 -61.51 2.76 -77.76
CA ILE A 171 -60.89 3.77 -78.65
C ILE A 171 -61.81 4.98 -78.83
N ALA A 172 -63.12 4.74 -79.02
CA ALA A 172 -64.09 5.82 -79.14
C ALA A 172 -64.18 6.67 -77.87
N ASP A 173 -64.29 6.04 -76.68
CA ASP A 173 -64.31 6.75 -75.39
C ASP A 173 -63.02 7.54 -75.14
N TYR A 174 -61.86 7.01 -75.54
CA TYR A 174 -60.57 7.71 -75.41
C TYR A 174 -60.51 8.96 -76.30
N LEU A 175 -60.99 8.87 -77.54
CA LEU A 175 -61.07 10.01 -78.46
C LEU A 175 -62.02 11.09 -77.92
N THR A 176 -63.16 10.69 -77.36
CA THR A 176 -64.12 11.64 -76.74
C THR A 176 -63.51 12.36 -75.53
N ARG A 177 -62.80 11.67 -74.64
CA ARG A 177 -62.15 12.32 -73.48
C ARG A 177 -61.02 13.28 -73.89
N LEU A 178 -60.30 12.97 -74.96
CA LEU A 178 -59.30 13.87 -75.52
C LEU A 178 -59.96 15.13 -76.11
N GLU A 179 -61.07 15.00 -76.82
CA GLU A 179 -61.83 16.15 -77.32
C GLU A 179 -62.40 17.02 -76.19
N GLU A 180 -62.85 16.42 -75.08
CA GLU A 180 -63.32 17.16 -73.89
C GLU A 180 -62.18 17.89 -73.17
N THR A 181 -61.02 17.25 -73.00
CA THR A 181 -59.85 17.87 -72.35
C THR A 181 -59.22 18.96 -73.21
N THR A 182 -59.36 18.89 -74.53
CA THR A 182 -58.85 19.91 -75.48
C THR A 182 -59.86 21.07 -75.66
N ARG A 183 -61.11 20.91 -75.21
CA ARG A 183 -62.16 21.93 -75.28
C ARG A 183 -62.30 22.75 -73.99
N SER A 184 -61.56 22.43 -72.91
CA SER A 184 -61.37 23.27 -71.72
C SER A 184 -60.06 24.02 -71.77
#